data_AF-A0A6S7A6X4-F1
#
_entry.id   AF-A0A6S7A6X4-F1
#
_cell.length_a   1.000
_cell.length_b   1.000
_cell.length_c   1.000
_cell.angle_alpha   90.00
_cell.angle_beta   90.00
_cell.angle_gamma   90.00
#
_symmetry.space_group_name_H-M   'P 1'
#
loop_
_entity.id
_entity.type
_entity.pdbx_description
1 polymer ?
#
loop_
_entity_poly.entity_id
_entity_poly.type
_entity_poly.pdbx_seq_one_letter_code
_entity_poly.pdbx_strand_id
1 'polypeptide(L)'
;MISQLRNIAPYLIGATLVAALFMSVRWYGFHQFHAGMAKANAEHTLTELHEFKNQTMRLAVVSNSLEDALAILRAARSMTIQRYTRVEAQRPLPADCRIDAERLRHINEAGRLANSSGEPGSTVPAGAGSHK
;
A
#
# COMPACT_ATOMS: atom_id res chain seq x y z
N MET A 1 -51.87 -60.53 24.03
CA MET A 1 -50.96 -59.46 23.52
C MET A 1 -51.42 -58.81 22.22
N ILE A 2 -51.97 -59.54 21.24
CA ILE A 2 -52.34 -58.99 19.91
C ILE A 2 -53.48 -57.94 19.96
N SER A 3 -54.44 -58.06 20.88
CA SER A 3 -55.55 -57.08 21.00
C SER A 3 -55.11 -55.70 21.52
N GLN A 4 -54.04 -55.64 22.31
CA GLN A 4 -53.55 -54.37 22.88
C GLN A 4 -52.86 -53.52 21.81
N LEU A 5 -52.11 -54.16 20.89
CA LEU A 5 -51.44 -53.52 19.75
C LEU A 5 -52.41 -52.81 18.79
N ARG A 6 -53.61 -53.36 18.60
CA ARG A 6 -54.61 -52.79 17.70
C ARG A 6 -55.22 -51.47 18.22
N ASN A 7 -55.29 -51.30 19.54
CA ASN A 7 -55.79 -50.06 20.15
C ASN A 7 -54.77 -48.92 20.16
N ILE A 8 -53.46 -49.24 20.19
CA ILE A 8 -52.38 -48.24 20.19
C ILE A 8 -51.87 -47.89 18.78
N ALA A 9 -52.17 -48.72 17.77
CA ALA A 9 -51.81 -48.48 16.37
C ALA A 9 -52.20 -47.07 15.85
N PRO A 10 -53.43 -46.54 16.05
CA PRO A 10 -53.78 -45.21 15.57
C PRO A 10 -53.01 -44.09 16.28
N TYR A 11 -52.69 -44.26 17.57
CA TYR A 11 -51.89 -43.31 18.34
C TYR A 11 -50.43 -43.30 17.90
N LEU A 12 -49.87 -44.47 17.54
CA LEU A 12 -48.53 -44.56 16.98
C LEU A 12 -48.44 -43.83 15.63
N ILE A 13 -49.45 -43.99 14.77
CA ILE A 13 -49.50 -43.28 13.48
C ILE A 13 -49.56 -41.76 13.72
N GLY A 14 -50.46 -41.30 14.60
CA GLY A 14 -50.55 -39.88 14.97
C GLY A 14 -49.24 -39.33 15.53
N ALA A 15 -48.60 -40.06 16.45
CA ALA A 15 -47.33 -39.67 17.05
C ALA A 15 -46.21 -39.58 16.01
N THR A 16 -46.13 -40.54 15.08
CA THR A 16 -45.12 -40.50 14.00
C THR A 16 -45.32 -39.32 13.06
N LEU A 17 -46.56 -38.95 12.73
CA LEU A 17 -46.85 -37.78 11.90
C LEU A 17 -46.42 -36.49 12.58
N VAL A 18 -46.73 -36.33 13.87
CA VAL A 18 -46.33 -35.14 14.64
C VAL A 18 -44.81 -35.08 14.77
N ALA A 19 -44.15 -36.20 15.05
CA ALA A 19 -42.69 -36.27 15.14
C ALA A 19 -42.03 -35.91 13.80
N ALA A 20 -42.54 -36.42 12.67
CA ALA A 20 -42.03 -36.09 11.34
C ALA A 20 -42.19 -34.60 11.02
N LEU A 21 -43.33 -34.00 11.37
CA LEU A 21 -43.58 -32.57 11.20
C LEU A 21 -42.58 -31.73 12.01
N PHE A 22 -42.39 -32.03 13.29
CA PHE A 22 -41.40 -31.34 14.12
C PHE A 22 -39.98 -31.48 13.59
N MET A 23 -39.60 -32.70 13.17
CA MET A 23 -38.27 -32.96 12.61
C MET A 23 -38.05 -32.20 11.30
N SER A 24 -39.07 -32.11 10.44
CA SER A 24 -39.00 -31.37 9.18
C SER A 24 -38.79 -29.86 9.39
N VAL A 25 -39.51 -29.24 10.34
CA VAL A 25 -39.35 -27.82 10.69
C VAL A 25 -37.97 -27.57 11.30
N ARG A 26 -37.53 -28.44 12.21
CA ARG A 26 -36.20 -28.36 12.84
C ARG A 26 -35.09 -28.47 11.80
N TRP A 27 -35.21 -29.43 10.89
CA TRP A 27 -34.27 -29.66 9.80
C TRP A 27 -34.20 -28.46 8.85
N TYR A 28 -35.35 -27.93 8.45
CA TYR A 28 -35.42 -26.75 7.59
C TYR A 28 -34.75 -25.54 8.24
N GLY A 29 -35.02 -25.27 9.52
CA GLY A 29 -34.37 -24.18 10.27
C GLY A 29 -32.86 -24.37 10.36
N PHE A 30 -32.39 -25.60 10.63
CA PHE A 30 -30.97 -25.93 10.65
C PHE A 30 -30.30 -25.69 9.29
N HIS A 31 -30.96 -26.10 8.20
CA HIS A 31 -30.44 -25.95 6.85
C HIS A 31 -30.38 -24.47 6.41
N GLN A 32 -31.39 -23.68 6.76
CA GLN A 32 -31.40 -22.24 6.49
C GLN A 32 -30.34 -21.49 7.31
N PHE A 33 -30.12 -21.89 8.56
CA PHE A 33 -29.05 -21.34 9.39
C PHE A 33 -27.66 -21.61 8.78
N HIS A 34 -27.41 -22.83 8.31
CA HIS A 34 -26.15 -23.18 7.64
C HIS A 34 -25.98 -22.44 6.32
N ALA A 35 -27.05 -22.28 5.54
CA ALA A 35 -27.01 -21.52 4.29
C ALA A 35 -26.71 -20.02 4.54
N GLY A 36 -27.28 -19.43 5.61
CA GLY A 36 -26.98 -18.06 6.03
C GLY A 36 -25.54 -17.89 6.47
N MET A 37 -25.03 -18.79 7.32
CA MET A 37 -23.63 -18.81 7.76
C MET A 37 -22.65 -18.95 6.60
N ALA A 38 -22.94 -19.85 5.65
CA ALA A 38 -22.12 -20.03 4.46
C ALA A 38 -22.06 -18.77 3.59
N LYS A 39 -23.19 -18.07 3.43
CA LYS A 39 -23.25 -16.79 2.71
C LYS A 39 -22.47 -15.69 3.43
N ALA A 40 -22.66 -15.53 4.73
CA ALA A 40 -21.94 -14.52 5.52
C ALA A 40 -20.42 -14.75 5.49
N ASN A 41 -19.98 -16.01 5.60
CA ASN A 41 -18.57 -16.35 5.48
C ASN A 41 -18.03 -16.07 4.07
N ALA A 42 -18.79 -16.39 3.03
CA ALA A 42 -18.41 -16.06 1.65
C ALA A 42 -18.27 -14.54 1.44
N GLU A 43 -19.22 -13.75 1.92
CA GLU A 43 -19.16 -12.28 1.83
C GLU A 43 -17.98 -11.69 2.62
N HIS A 44 -17.68 -12.23 3.80
CA HIS A 44 -16.50 -11.85 4.57
C HIS A 44 -15.20 -12.13 3.80
N THR A 45 -15.04 -13.34 3.24
CA THR A 45 -13.84 -13.68 2.46
C THR A 45 -13.68 -12.79 1.23
N LEU A 46 -14.77 -12.46 0.53
CA LEU A 46 -14.75 -11.55 -0.62
C LEU A 46 -14.36 -10.12 -0.22
N THR A 47 -14.80 -9.67 0.95
CA THR A 47 -14.47 -8.34 1.48
C THR A 47 -12.98 -8.25 1.81
N GLU A 48 -12.41 -9.28 2.46
CA GLU A 48 -10.97 -9.36 2.74
C GLU A 48 -10.11 -9.38 1.47
N LEU A 49 -10.52 -10.16 0.47
CA LEU A 49 -9.87 -10.21 -0.86
C LEU A 49 -9.90 -8.84 -1.55
N HIS A 50 -11.02 -8.13 -1.46
CA HIS A 50 -11.16 -6.80 -2.07
C HIS A 50 -10.28 -5.76 -1.36
N GLU A 51 -10.19 -5.81 -0.03
CA GLU A 51 -9.32 -4.95 0.75
C GLU A 51 -7.84 -5.22 0.44
N PHE A 52 -7.43 -6.50 0.38
CA PHE A 52 -6.06 -6.86 -0.01
C PHE A 52 -5.73 -6.42 -1.45
N LYS A 53 -6.68 -6.56 -2.39
CA LYS A 53 -6.54 -6.07 -3.76
C LYS A 53 -6.36 -4.54 -3.79
N ASN A 54 -7.13 -3.79 -3.01
CA ASN A 54 -6.99 -2.34 -2.91
C ASN A 54 -5.64 -1.92 -2.33
N GLN A 55 -5.18 -2.61 -1.27
CA GLN A 55 -3.87 -2.38 -0.67
C GLN A 55 -2.74 -2.67 -1.65
N THR A 56 -2.85 -3.76 -2.42
CA THR A 56 -1.87 -4.13 -3.47
C THR A 56 -1.85 -3.11 -4.60
N MET A 57 -3.01 -2.63 -5.08
CA MET A 57 -3.07 -1.59 -6.12
C MET A 57 -2.43 -0.28 -5.64
N ARG A 58 -2.69 0.13 -4.39
CA ARG A 58 -2.04 1.31 -3.81
C ARG A 58 -0.52 1.15 -3.74
N LEU A 59 -0.03 -0.03 -3.32
CA LEU A 59 1.40 -0.31 -3.28
C LEU A 59 2.02 -0.30 -4.68
N ALA A 60 1.35 -0.89 -5.67
CA ALA A 60 1.81 -0.90 -7.06
C ALA A 60 1.90 0.52 -7.66
N VAL A 61 0.93 1.40 -7.36
CA VAL A 61 0.97 2.81 -7.78
C VAL A 61 2.17 3.53 -7.15
N VAL A 62 2.46 3.28 -5.87
CA VAL A 62 3.64 3.86 -5.19
C VAL A 62 4.94 3.31 -5.76
N SER A 63 5.02 2.02 -6.08
CA SER A 63 6.20 1.43 -6.73
C SER A 63 6.44 2.04 -8.11
N ASN A 64 5.41 2.18 -8.93
CA ASN A 64 5.52 2.80 -10.25
C ASN A 64 5.99 4.26 -10.16
N SER A 65 5.46 5.04 -9.21
CA SER A 65 5.89 6.44 -9.06
C SER A 65 7.36 6.55 -8.61
N LEU A 66 7.84 5.58 -7.84
CA LEU A 66 9.23 5.51 -7.39
C LEU A 66 10.17 5.08 -8.53
N GLU A 67 9.74 4.15 -9.38
CA GLU A 67 10.46 3.76 -10.60
C GLU A 67 10.56 4.92 -11.60
N ASP A 68 9.47 5.66 -11.82
CA ASP A 68 9.47 6.86 -12.68
C ASP A 68 10.39 7.96 -12.13
N ALA A 69 10.33 8.23 -10.83
CA ALA A 69 11.23 9.19 -10.18
C ALA A 69 12.70 8.76 -10.34
N LEU A 70 13.01 7.47 -10.19
CA LEU A 70 14.35 6.92 -10.42
C LEU A 70 14.79 7.01 -11.89
N ALA A 71 13.88 6.81 -12.84
CA ALA A 71 14.17 6.95 -14.26
C ALA A 71 14.51 8.41 -14.62
N ILE A 72 13.71 9.37 -14.14
CA ILE A 72 13.96 10.81 -14.30
C ILE A 72 15.31 11.17 -13.67
N LEU A 73 15.60 10.68 -12.46
CA LEU A 73 16.85 10.98 -11.76
C LEU A 73 18.07 10.41 -12.49
N ARG A 74 17.98 9.18 -13.02
CA ARG A 74 19.05 8.58 -13.84
C ARG A 74 19.26 9.36 -15.14
N ALA A 75 18.19 9.76 -15.82
CA ALA A 75 18.26 10.56 -17.03
C ALA A 75 18.93 11.92 -16.77
N ALA A 76 18.50 12.63 -15.71
CA ALA A 76 19.06 13.91 -15.30
C ALA A 76 20.55 13.79 -14.93
N ARG A 77 20.93 12.78 -14.13
CA ARG A 77 22.33 12.55 -13.76
C ARG A 77 23.22 12.31 -14.98
N SER A 78 22.73 11.54 -15.96
CA SER A 78 23.48 11.26 -17.18
C SER A 78 23.69 12.51 -18.03
N MET A 79 22.67 13.36 -18.17
CA MET A 79 22.73 14.66 -18.84
C MET A 79 23.71 15.62 -18.15
N THR A 80 23.69 15.67 -16.81
CA THR A 80 24.60 16.52 -16.03
C THR A 80 26.05 16.11 -16.26
N ILE A 81 26.37 14.82 -16.18
CA ILE A 81 27.73 14.31 -16.42
C ILE A 81 28.17 14.63 -17.85
N GLN A 82 27.34 14.34 -18.86
CA GLN A 82 27.66 14.66 -20.26
C GLN A 82 27.92 16.15 -20.48
N ARG A 83 27.14 17.03 -19.81
CA ARG A 83 27.33 18.47 -19.90
C ARG A 83 28.66 18.89 -19.30
N TYR A 84 29.03 18.39 -18.13
CA TYR A 84 30.34 18.68 -17.51
C TYR A 84 31.48 18.19 -18.39
N THR A 85 31.45 16.94 -18.86
CA THR A 85 32.50 16.40 -19.74
C THR A 85 32.61 17.20 -21.03
N ARG A 86 31.49 17.64 -21.61
CA ARG A 86 31.49 18.49 -22.81
C ARG A 86 32.09 19.86 -22.53
N VAL A 87 31.77 20.48 -21.40
CA VAL A 87 32.33 21.78 -21.00
C VAL A 87 33.83 21.67 -20.74
N GLU A 88 34.28 20.61 -20.07
CA GLU A 88 35.71 20.35 -19.85
C GLU A 88 36.47 20.13 -21.16
N ALA A 89 35.87 19.41 -22.12
CA ALA A 89 36.47 19.21 -23.44
C ALA A 89 36.48 20.48 -24.31
N GLN A 90 35.43 21.31 -24.23
CA GLN A 90 35.31 22.55 -25.04
C GLN A 90 36.03 23.75 -24.44
N ARG A 91 36.13 23.80 -23.11
CA ARG A 91 36.76 24.88 -22.34
C ARG A 91 37.58 24.25 -21.21
N PRO A 92 38.68 23.57 -21.55
CA PRO A 92 39.56 23.03 -20.53
C PRO A 92 40.07 24.16 -19.65
N LEU A 93 40.18 23.91 -18.36
CA LEU A 93 40.82 24.87 -17.46
C LEU A 93 42.26 25.11 -17.94
N PRO A 94 42.75 26.36 -17.95
CA PRO A 94 44.14 26.66 -18.26
C PRO A 94 45.07 25.86 -17.34
N ALA A 95 46.24 25.43 -17.84
CA ALA A 95 47.20 24.64 -17.06
C ALA A 95 47.63 25.32 -15.75
N ASP A 96 47.60 26.66 -15.71
CA ASP A 96 47.89 27.49 -14.53
C ASP A 96 46.71 27.67 -13.57
N CYS A 97 45.52 27.15 -13.89
CA CYS A 97 44.35 27.19 -13.01
C CYS A 97 44.37 26.05 -11.99
N ARG A 98 45.48 25.89 -11.28
CA ARG A 98 45.49 25.12 -10.02
C ARG A 98 45.20 26.08 -8.88
N ILE A 99 44.29 25.70 -7.99
CA ILE A 99 44.09 26.47 -6.76
C ILE A 99 45.28 26.18 -5.85
N ASP A 100 46.14 27.18 -5.66
CA ASP A 100 47.26 27.13 -4.73
C ASP A 100 46.79 27.31 -3.27
N ALA A 101 47.67 27.01 -2.32
CA ALA A 101 47.36 27.02 -0.90
C ALA A 101 46.94 28.41 -0.38
N GLU A 102 47.53 29.48 -0.91
CA GLU A 102 47.23 30.84 -0.48
C GLU A 102 45.85 31.27 -0.97
N ARG A 103 45.53 30.95 -2.23
CA ARG A 103 44.22 31.19 -2.82
C ARG A 103 43.11 30.37 -2.14
N LEU A 104 43.38 29.13 -1.75
CA LEU A 104 42.48 28.31 -0.91
C LEU A 104 42.23 28.97 0.45
N ARG A 105 43.28 29.50 1.09
CA ARG A 105 43.19 30.18 2.38
C ARG A 105 42.29 31.41 2.27
N HIS A 106 42.47 32.21 1.23
CA HIS A 106 41.68 33.41 0.98
C HIS A 106 40.20 33.10 0.70
N ILE A 107 39.89 32.02 -0.01
CA ILE A 107 38.52 31.55 -0.26
C ILE A 107 37.87 31.07 1.04
N ASN A 108 38.59 30.29 1.85
CA ASN A 108 38.08 29.80 3.14
C ASN A 108 37.86 30.93 4.14
N GLU A 109 38.75 31.92 4.15
CA GLU A 109 38.62 33.16 4.95
C GLU A 109 37.34 33.92 4.54
N ALA A 110 37.13 34.10 3.24
CA ALA A 110 35.93 34.76 2.70
C ALA A 110 34.65 33.98 3.03
N GLY A 111 34.67 32.64 2.95
CA GLY A 111 33.54 31.80 3.34
C GLY A 111 33.24 31.87 4.84
N ARG A 112 34.27 31.92 5.68
CA ARG A 112 34.13 32.07 7.13
C ARG A 112 33.57 33.45 7.49
N LEU A 113 34.02 34.50 6.82
CA LEU A 113 33.46 35.84 6.93
C LEU A 113 31.99 35.86 6.51
N ALA A 114 31.66 35.32 5.34
CA ALA A 114 30.28 35.23 4.84
C ALA A 114 29.36 34.49 5.81
N ASN A 115 29.80 33.36 6.36
CA ASN A 115 29.06 32.59 7.36
C ASN A 115 28.90 33.35 8.68
N SER A 116 29.90 34.14 9.08
CA SER A 116 29.82 34.98 10.28
C SER A 116 28.97 36.23 10.11
N SER A 117 28.85 36.75 8.88
CA SER A 117 28.01 37.89 8.51
C SER A 117 26.60 37.48 8.07
N GLY A 118 26.32 36.18 8.02
CA GLY A 118 24.99 35.67 7.70
C GLY A 118 24.03 36.05 8.81
N GLU A 119 23.06 36.92 8.51
CA GLU A 119 21.81 36.89 9.26
C GLU A 119 21.25 35.46 9.22
N PRO A 120 20.59 34.98 10.30
CA PRO A 120 19.90 33.70 10.27
C PRO A 120 18.90 33.71 9.12
N GLY A 121 19.30 33.07 8.01
CA GLY A 121 18.52 33.04 6.78
C GLY A 121 17.15 32.45 7.06
N SER A 122 16.14 32.98 6.36
CA SER A 122 14.78 32.47 6.43
C SER A 122 14.78 30.96 6.27
N THR A 123 14.02 30.28 7.12
CA THR A 123 13.78 28.85 7.02
C THR A 123 13.37 28.52 5.60
N VAL A 124 14.19 27.78 4.86
CA VAL A 124 13.83 27.27 3.54
C VAL A 124 12.53 26.49 3.72
N PRO A 125 11.42 26.90 3.08
CA PRO A 125 10.16 26.19 3.22
C PRO A 125 10.39 24.77 2.70
N ALA A 126 10.09 23.75 3.52
CA ALA A 126 9.97 22.40 3.02
C ALA A 126 8.96 22.44 1.87
N GLY A 127 9.42 22.08 0.67
CA GLY A 127 8.69 22.29 -0.57
C GLY A 127 7.23 21.85 -0.44
N ALA A 128 6.33 22.83 -0.52
CA ALA A 128 4.91 22.58 -0.67
C ALA A 128 4.70 22.01 -2.08
N GLY A 129 4.61 20.68 -2.17
CA GLY A 129 4.02 20.00 -3.31
C GLY A 129 2.55 20.38 -3.41
N SER A 130 2.26 21.49 -4.07
CA SER A 130 0.90 21.90 -4.42
C SER A 130 0.45 21.15 -5.68
N HIS A 131 -0.18 20.00 -5.47
CA HIS A 131 -1.09 19.42 -6.45
C HIS A 131 -2.52 19.80 -6.05
N LYS A 132 -3.13 20.72 -6.80
CA LYS A 132 -4.57 20.74 -7.04
C LYS A 132 -4.85 21.41 -8.38
#